data_AF-K1SRU3-F1
#
_entry.id   AF-K1SRU3-F1
#
_cell.length_a   1.000
_cell.length_b   1.000
_cell.length_c   1.000
_cell.angle_alpha   90.00
_cell.angle_beta   90.00
_cell.angle_gamma   90.00
#
_symmetry.space_group_name_H-M   'P 1'
#
loop_
_entity.id
_entity.type
_entity.pdbx_description
1 polymer ?
#
loop_
_entity_poly.entity_id
_entity_poly.type
_entity_poly.pdbx_seq_one_letter_code
_entity_poly.pdbx_strand_id
1 'polypeptide(L)'
;KDDYDALLKRKADAEAELEEIQDEIVSVKNAIDGYTLRFENRGKKADSVKLAIDEKQRELHKGQDRVRLLEDLEKNMEGYFGAVKAVMKESGRGALRGIYGPVSQLITVKDKYSAAIETALGAAVQNIVVDNETDAKRAMGFLKEHRAGRATFLPITAIKGRVLSEQGLDDQYGFVSIASELVSYDNKYSEIIRWLLGRTAVAEDIDSAIAIAKKYSYRFRIVTLDGQVINAGGSMTGGSRVQNAGILSRGNEIERLKGSLASMQKELDGMLSDYKLLSEDASAAKAELEGAEGDLLRAKEENIRREGELKLASDKLSSVSSGVKELLEEKETLEKRIESVSSGAEAARSQIDELKETLENKEKELESITGDSKTLQKNREDVASKAAEIRLRIVSLQKDVEANTDEITRLKNRKTGHLDRLSELDGEIREIEEKNDELRALTERLSADEKALKANHGDAQNQINELISQRDELEKQANDLRLHERAKSEERERLSGDIA
;
A
#
# COMPACT_ATOMS: atom_id res chain seq x y z
N LYS A 1 34.90 -4.60 -31.23
CA LYS A 1 35.00 -3.11 -31.15
C LYS A 1 33.66 -2.52 -31.54
N ASP A 2 33.13 -2.87 -32.70
CA ASP A 2 31.81 -2.47 -33.20
C ASP A 2 30.65 -2.75 -32.24
N ASP A 3 30.60 -3.92 -31.60
CA ASP A 3 29.54 -4.24 -30.61
C ASP A 3 29.62 -3.40 -29.32
N TYR A 4 30.81 -2.97 -28.91
CA TYR A 4 31.01 -2.14 -27.73
C TYR A 4 30.62 -0.69 -28.00
N ASP A 5 31.00 -0.17 -29.18
CA ASP A 5 30.62 1.17 -29.62
C ASP A 5 29.09 1.27 -29.84
N ALA A 6 28.46 0.20 -30.31
CA ALA A 6 27.01 0.11 -30.41
C ALA A 6 26.31 0.14 -29.03
N LEU A 7 26.87 -0.52 -28.01
CA LEU A 7 26.35 -0.49 -26.64
C LEU A 7 26.52 0.89 -26.00
N LEU A 8 27.66 1.56 -26.22
CA LEU A 8 27.89 2.93 -25.76
C LEU A 8 26.86 3.89 -26.36
N LYS A 9 26.62 3.79 -27.67
CA LYS A 9 25.61 4.61 -28.34
C LYS A 9 24.21 4.35 -27.77
N ARG A 10 23.82 3.08 -27.61
CA ARG A 10 22.52 2.71 -27.05
C ARG A 10 22.31 3.22 -25.63
N LYS A 11 23.37 3.22 -24.80
CA LYS A 11 23.33 3.82 -23.47
C LYS A 11 23.11 5.33 -23.55
N ALA A 12 23.88 6.03 -24.39
CA ALA A 12 23.76 7.48 -24.55
C ALA A 12 22.37 7.90 -25.09
N ASP A 13 21.84 7.15 -26.05
CA ASP A 13 20.49 7.38 -26.60
C ASP A 13 19.43 7.19 -25.48
N ALA A 14 19.56 6.15 -24.65
CA ALA A 14 18.64 5.91 -23.52
C ALA A 14 18.77 6.96 -22.40
N GLU A 15 19.97 7.49 -22.15
CA GLU A 15 20.18 8.60 -21.20
C GLU A 15 19.50 9.88 -21.68
N ALA A 16 19.64 10.22 -22.97
CA ALA A 16 19.02 11.40 -23.56
C ALA A 16 17.48 11.30 -23.56
N GLU A 17 16.92 10.15 -23.95
CA GLU A 17 15.47 9.91 -23.92
C GLU A 17 14.91 9.98 -22.48
N LEU A 18 15.66 9.49 -21.49
CA LEU A 18 15.26 9.56 -20.09
C LEU A 18 15.23 11.01 -19.58
N GLU A 19 16.25 11.80 -19.91
CA GLU A 19 16.34 13.21 -19.55
C GLU A 19 15.16 14.02 -20.15
N GLU A 20 14.82 13.79 -21.42
CA GLU A 20 13.68 14.44 -22.07
C GLU A 20 12.34 14.14 -21.35
N ILE A 21 12.12 12.89 -20.94
CA ILE A 21 10.90 12.51 -20.18
C ILE A 21 10.92 13.12 -18.78
N GLN A 22 12.08 13.22 -18.13
CA GLN A 22 12.18 13.87 -16.81
C GLN A 22 11.83 15.35 -16.89
N ASP A 23 12.29 16.04 -17.93
CA ASP A 23 11.93 17.44 -18.21
C ASP A 23 10.43 17.59 -18.52
N GLU A 24 9.85 16.66 -19.30
CA GLU A 24 8.41 16.62 -19.55
C GLU A 24 7.61 16.46 -18.24
N ILE A 25 8.02 15.55 -17.36
CA ILE A 25 7.39 15.36 -16.03
C ILE A 25 7.41 16.66 -15.22
N VAL A 26 8.53 17.40 -15.24
CA VAL A 26 8.63 18.68 -14.53
C VAL A 26 7.68 19.72 -15.14
N SER A 27 7.62 19.80 -16.46
CA SER A 27 6.71 20.69 -17.19
C SER A 27 5.24 20.39 -16.86
N VAL A 28 4.83 19.11 -16.90
CA VAL A 28 3.46 18.69 -16.60
C VAL A 28 3.11 18.96 -15.13
N LYS A 29 4.04 18.75 -14.18
CA LYS A 29 3.82 19.12 -12.77
C LYS A 29 3.55 20.61 -12.60
N ASN A 30 4.34 21.46 -13.25
CA ASN A 30 4.12 22.91 -13.20
C ASN A 30 2.76 23.29 -13.81
N ALA A 31 2.33 22.60 -14.87
CA ALA A 31 1.01 22.81 -15.45
C ALA A 31 -0.12 22.38 -14.48
N ILE A 32 0.03 21.25 -13.80
CA ILE A 32 -0.91 20.76 -12.77
C ILE A 32 -1.06 21.79 -11.64
N ASP A 33 0.03 22.37 -11.15
CA ASP A 33 -0.03 23.42 -10.11
C ASP A 33 -0.85 24.62 -10.60
N GLY A 34 -0.65 25.02 -11.86
CA GLY A 34 -1.43 26.08 -12.51
C GLY A 34 -2.92 25.74 -12.65
N TYR A 35 -3.25 24.52 -13.08
CA TYR A 35 -4.63 24.06 -13.19
C TYR A 35 -5.31 23.92 -11.82
N THR A 36 -4.59 23.44 -10.81
CA THR A 36 -5.07 23.33 -9.42
C THR A 36 -5.48 24.71 -8.89
N LEU A 37 -4.62 25.71 -9.05
CA LEU A 37 -4.92 27.08 -8.61
C LEU A 37 -6.16 27.66 -9.34
N ARG A 38 -6.30 27.37 -10.64
CA ARG A 38 -7.47 27.80 -11.43
C ARG A 38 -8.76 27.12 -10.95
N PHE A 39 -8.73 25.81 -10.74
CA PHE A 39 -9.86 25.03 -10.25
C PHE A 39 -10.31 25.53 -8.87
N GLU A 40 -9.38 25.70 -7.93
CA GLU A 40 -9.70 26.20 -6.58
C GLU A 40 -10.31 27.60 -6.61
N ASN A 41 -9.74 28.52 -7.39
CA ASN A 41 -10.23 29.89 -7.45
C ASN A 41 -11.64 29.96 -8.07
N ARG A 42 -11.89 29.18 -9.13
CA ARG A 42 -13.22 29.09 -9.75
C ARG A 42 -14.22 28.41 -8.82
N GLY A 43 -13.82 27.34 -8.14
CA GLY A 43 -14.62 26.64 -7.13
C GLY A 43 -15.04 27.56 -5.98
N LYS A 44 -14.07 28.27 -5.37
CA LYS A 44 -14.34 29.26 -4.29
C LYS A 44 -15.31 30.34 -4.75
N LYS A 45 -15.18 30.83 -5.98
CA LYS A 45 -16.09 31.84 -6.53
C LYS A 45 -17.50 31.27 -6.69
N ALA A 46 -17.66 30.07 -7.25
CA ALA A 46 -18.96 29.41 -7.37
C ALA A 46 -19.61 29.16 -5.99
N ASP A 47 -18.84 28.68 -5.01
CA ASP A 47 -19.32 28.45 -3.64
C ASP A 47 -19.78 29.73 -2.95
N SER A 48 -19.04 30.84 -3.14
CA SER A 48 -19.43 32.14 -2.57
C SER A 48 -20.77 32.64 -3.11
N VAL A 49 -21.02 32.47 -4.41
CA VAL A 49 -22.29 32.83 -5.04
C VAL A 49 -23.41 31.91 -4.57
N LYS A 50 -23.14 30.61 -4.41
CA LYS A 50 -24.10 29.65 -3.87
C LYS A 50 -24.57 30.01 -2.46
N LEU A 51 -23.65 30.39 -1.57
CA LEU A 51 -24.01 30.85 -0.22
C LEU A 51 -24.89 32.10 -0.25
N ALA A 52 -24.58 33.04 -1.15
CA ALA A 52 -25.40 34.25 -1.35
C ALA A 52 -26.79 33.92 -1.92
N ILE A 53 -26.91 32.94 -2.82
CA ILE A 53 -28.19 32.42 -3.32
C ILE A 53 -29.03 31.86 -2.18
N ASP A 54 -28.44 31.01 -1.33
CA ASP A 54 -29.14 30.39 -0.20
C ASP A 54 -29.64 31.45 0.79
N GLU A 55 -28.86 32.50 1.03
CA GLU A 55 -29.27 33.64 1.85
C GLU A 55 -30.43 34.41 1.23
N LYS A 56 -30.34 34.76 -0.06
CA LYS A 56 -31.38 35.48 -0.79
C LYS A 56 -32.69 34.69 -0.85
N GLN A 57 -32.62 33.37 -1.03
CA GLN A 57 -33.78 32.48 -0.99
C GLN A 57 -34.46 32.49 0.38
N ARG A 58 -33.69 32.47 1.48
CA ARG A 58 -34.24 32.60 2.83
C ARG A 58 -34.95 33.93 3.05
N GLU A 59 -34.39 35.03 2.57
CA GLU A 59 -35.03 36.35 2.64
C GLU A 59 -36.34 36.39 1.84
N LEU A 60 -36.32 35.83 0.63
CA LEU A 60 -37.47 35.76 -0.26
C LEU A 60 -38.61 34.94 0.37
N HIS A 61 -38.31 33.78 0.95
CA HIS A 61 -39.28 32.97 1.69
C HIS A 61 -39.89 33.73 2.88
N LYS A 62 -39.06 34.41 3.70
CA LYS A 62 -39.55 35.22 4.82
C LYS A 62 -40.50 36.33 4.35
N GLY A 63 -40.17 37.00 3.25
CA GLY A 63 -41.02 38.04 2.68
C GLY A 63 -42.33 37.47 2.11
N GLN A 64 -42.29 36.31 1.45
CA GLN A 64 -43.48 35.61 0.96
C GLN A 64 -44.41 35.20 2.10
N ASP A 65 -43.87 34.64 3.18
CA ASP A 65 -44.63 34.27 4.37
C ASP A 65 -45.30 35.50 5.02
N ARG A 66 -44.58 36.63 5.05
CA ARG A 66 -45.14 37.90 5.54
C ARG A 66 -46.28 38.40 4.66
N VAL A 67 -46.14 38.36 3.34
CA VAL A 67 -47.23 38.73 2.42
C VAL A 67 -48.43 37.83 2.62
N ARG A 68 -48.23 36.51 2.68
CA ARG A 68 -49.30 35.54 2.89
C ARG A 68 -50.07 35.78 4.19
N LEU A 69 -49.35 36.05 5.28
CA LEU A 69 -49.95 36.43 6.56
C LEU A 69 -50.84 37.68 6.40
N LEU A 70 -50.32 38.74 5.77
CA LEU A 70 -51.07 39.99 5.60
C LEU A 70 -52.31 39.80 4.69
N GLU A 71 -52.21 39.00 3.64
CA GLU A 71 -53.31 38.64 2.76
C GLU A 71 -54.39 37.84 3.51
N ASP A 72 -53.99 36.88 4.35
CA ASP A 72 -54.91 36.10 5.18
C ASP A 72 -55.65 37.02 6.18
N LEU A 73 -54.94 37.96 6.80
CA LEU A 73 -55.55 38.98 7.67
C LEU A 73 -56.55 39.85 6.90
N GLU A 74 -56.25 40.22 5.65
CA GLU A 74 -57.13 41.03 4.80
C GLU A 74 -58.37 40.24 4.35
N LYS A 75 -58.19 39.00 3.91
CA LYS A 75 -59.26 38.07 3.52
C LYS A 75 -60.22 37.77 4.67
N ASN A 76 -59.70 37.62 5.88
CA ASN A 76 -60.49 37.43 7.09
C ASN A 76 -61.10 38.74 7.64
N MET A 77 -60.82 39.87 6.99
CA MET A 77 -61.22 41.21 7.42
C MET A 77 -60.83 41.47 8.89
N GLU A 78 -59.63 41.07 9.28
CA GLU A 78 -59.11 41.33 10.62
C GLU A 78 -58.88 42.83 10.85
N GLY A 79 -59.40 43.34 11.97
CA GLY A 79 -59.47 44.77 12.28
C GLY A 79 -60.81 45.44 11.94
N TYR A 80 -61.68 44.77 11.18
CA TYR A 80 -63.03 45.27 10.91
C TYR A 80 -64.00 44.96 12.05
N PHE A 81 -64.97 45.86 12.25
CA PHE A 81 -66.08 45.65 13.17
C PHE A 81 -66.86 44.39 12.79
N GLY A 82 -67.33 43.65 13.80
CA GLY A 82 -68.06 42.37 13.61
C GLY A 82 -69.27 42.50 12.67
N ALA A 83 -69.99 43.62 12.73
CA ALA A 83 -71.12 43.91 11.86
C ALA A 83 -70.72 44.04 10.38
N VAL A 84 -69.58 44.67 10.10
CA VAL A 84 -69.08 44.83 8.73
C VAL A 84 -68.69 43.48 8.16
N LYS A 85 -68.00 42.65 8.95
CA LYS A 85 -67.66 41.27 8.57
C LYS A 85 -68.90 40.43 8.26
N ALA A 86 -69.94 40.52 9.09
CA ALA A 86 -71.17 39.77 8.91
C ALA A 86 -71.88 40.15 7.59
N VAL A 87 -71.99 41.45 7.29
CA VAL A 87 -72.62 41.93 6.05
C VAL A 87 -71.81 41.48 4.83
N MET A 88 -70.49 41.65 4.85
CA MET A 88 -69.62 41.28 3.73
C MET A 88 -69.65 39.77 3.47
N LYS A 89 -69.71 38.94 4.52
CA LYS A 89 -69.84 37.49 4.40
C LYS A 89 -71.14 37.08 3.73
N GLU A 90 -72.28 37.65 4.11
CA GLU A 90 -73.58 37.34 3.51
C GLU A 90 -73.75 37.96 2.11
N SER A 91 -73.09 39.08 1.85
CA SER A 91 -72.99 39.62 0.49
C SER A 91 -72.20 38.68 -0.43
N GLY A 92 -71.07 38.15 0.02
CA GLY A 92 -70.28 37.17 -0.74
C GLY A 92 -71.01 35.86 -1.02
N ARG A 93 -72.01 35.51 -0.18
CA ARG A 93 -72.92 34.37 -0.40
C ARG A 93 -74.09 34.69 -1.34
N GLY A 94 -74.25 35.96 -1.74
CA GLY A 94 -75.34 36.43 -2.61
C GLY A 94 -76.67 36.69 -1.91
N ALA A 95 -76.74 36.55 -0.58
CA ALA A 95 -77.95 36.80 0.21
C ALA A 95 -78.27 38.30 0.32
N LEU A 96 -77.22 39.13 0.43
CA LEU A 96 -77.32 40.59 0.38
C LEU A 96 -76.81 41.11 -0.97
N ARG A 97 -77.72 41.69 -1.77
CA ARG A 97 -77.41 42.31 -3.07
C ARG A 97 -77.24 43.82 -2.92
N GLY A 98 -76.55 44.45 -3.88
CA GLY A 98 -76.33 45.89 -3.90
C GLY A 98 -75.31 46.38 -2.87
N ILE A 99 -74.44 45.49 -2.36
CA ILE A 99 -73.34 45.84 -1.45
C ILE A 99 -72.05 45.90 -2.27
N TYR A 100 -71.40 47.06 -2.31
CA TYR A 100 -70.13 47.24 -3.02
C TYR A 100 -68.92 46.94 -2.14
N GLY A 101 -69.02 47.22 -0.84
CA GLY A 101 -67.97 46.96 0.13
C GLY A 101 -67.69 48.12 1.08
N PRO A 102 -66.82 47.94 2.07
CA PRO A 102 -66.36 49.02 2.93
C PRO A 102 -65.53 50.04 2.14
N VAL A 103 -65.55 51.31 2.56
CA VAL A 103 -64.78 52.40 1.92
C VAL A 103 -63.30 52.04 1.78
N SER A 104 -62.71 51.36 2.76
CA SER A 104 -61.32 50.87 2.72
C SER A 104 -60.96 50.02 1.49
N GLN A 105 -61.90 49.25 0.94
CA GLN A 105 -61.68 48.39 -0.22
C GLN A 105 -61.98 49.10 -1.55
N LEU A 106 -62.54 50.31 -1.50
CA LEU A 106 -63.00 51.06 -2.67
C LEU A 106 -62.11 52.27 -2.99
N ILE A 107 -61.09 52.52 -2.16
CA ILE A 107 -60.14 53.61 -2.34
C ILE A 107 -58.71 53.07 -2.31
N THR A 108 -57.83 53.75 -3.04
CA THR A 108 -56.38 53.52 -3.01
C THR A 108 -55.69 54.82 -2.63
N VAL A 109 -54.70 54.76 -1.74
CA VAL A 109 -54.01 55.93 -1.18
C VAL A 109 -52.51 55.70 -1.26
N LYS A 110 -51.75 56.70 -1.71
CA LYS A 110 -50.28 56.61 -1.66
C LYS A 110 -49.80 56.55 -0.21
N ASP A 111 -48.79 55.74 0.07
CA ASP A 111 -48.28 55.46 1.42
C ASP A 111 -48.00 56.73 2.25
N LYS A 112 -47.43 57.76 1.62
CA LYS A 112 -47.18 59.09 2.22
C LYS A 112 -48.43 59.73 2.85
N TYR A 113 -49.62 59.46 2.33
CA TYR A 113 -50.88 60.05 2.78
C TYR A 113 -51.75 59.09 3.58
N SER A 114 -51.36 57.82 3.71
CA SER A 114 -52.22 56.79 4.32
C SER A 114 -52.59 57.12 5.76
N ALA A 115 -51.66 57.61 6.57
CA ALA A 115 -51.94 58.00 7.95
C ALA A 115 -52.92 59.18 8.03
N ALA A 116 -52.72 60.23 7.22
CA ALA A 116 -53.63 61.37 7.15
C ALA A 116 -55.04 60.97 6.72
N ILE A 117 -55.16 60.15 5.67
CA ILE A 117 -56.46 59.72 5.14
C ILE A 117 -57.16 58.75 6.09
N GLU A 118 -56.43 57.81 6.68
CA GLU A 118 -56.96 56.88 7.68
C GLU A 118 -57.50 57.63 8.89
N THR A 119 -56.76 58.63 9.38
CA THR A 119 -57.23 59.52 10.46
C THR A 119 -58.41 60.39 10.01
N ALA A 120 -58.40 60.91 8.79
CA ALA A 120 -59.49 61.72 8.25
C ALA A 120 -60.80 60.91 8.15
N LEU A 121 -60.73 59.66 7.70
CA LEU A 121 -61.89 58.75 7.66
C LEU A 121 -62.30 58.27 9.06
N GLY A 122 -61.34 57.99 9.94
CA GLY A 122 -61.59 57.41 11.25
C GLY A 122 -62.43 56.13 11.14
N ALA A 123 -63.49 56.02 11.94
CA ALA A 123 -64.41 54.88 11.85
C ALA A 123 -65.14 54.77 10.50
N ALA A 124 -65.25 55.87 9.75
CA ALA A 124 -65.94 55.88 8.46
C ALA A 124 -65.21 55.08 7.36
N VAL A 125 -63.93 54.73 7.59
CA VAL A 125 -63.16 53.86 6.69
C VAL A 125 -63.81 52.49 6.50
N GLN A 126 -64.62 52.04 7.47
CA GLN A 126 -65.33 50.76 7.43
C GLN A 126 -66.80 50.89 7.03
N ASN A 127 -67.28 52.10 6.71
CA ASN A 127 -68.66 52.29 6.27
C ASN A 127 -68.89 51.56 4.94
N ILE A 128 -70.06 50.95 4.78
CA ILE A 128 -70.35 50.06 3.66
C ILE A 128 -71.06 50.85 2.56
N VAL A 129 -70.46 50.93 1.38
CA VAL A 129 -71.09 51.52 0.20
C VAL A 129 -72.09 50.55 -0.39
N VAL A 130 -73.29 51.06 -0.68
CA VAL A 130 -74.41 50.30 -1.23
C VAL A 130 -75.06 51.05 -2.39
N ASP A 131 -75.76 50.32 -3.25
CA ASP A 131 -76.33 50.88 -4.48
C ASP A 131 -77.41 51.92 -4.18
N ASN A 132 -78.36 51.60 -3.31
CA ASN A 132 -79.46 52.48 -2.93
C ASN A 132 -79.96 52.22 -1.50
N GLU A 133 -80.93 53.03 -1.06
CA GLU A 133 -81.50 53.01 0.29
C GLU A 133 -82.25 51.70 0.59
N THR A 134 -82.80 51.04 -0.43
CA THR A 134 -83.49 49.76 -0.25
C THR A 134 -82.51 48.65 0.11
N ASP A 135 -81.31 48.67 -0.46
CA ASP A 135 -80.24 47.72 -0.15
C ASP A 135 -79.67 47.97 1.24
N ALA A 136 -79.48 49.24 1.62
CA ALA A 136 -79.13 49.62 2.99
C ALA A 136 -80.15 49.07 4.00
N LYS A 137 -81.45 49.23 3.72
CA LYS A 137 -82.53 48.75 4.59
C LYS A 137 -82.50 47.23 4.75
N ARG A 138 -82.24 46.47 3.68
CA ARG A 138 -82.10 45.01 3.73
C ARG A 138 -80.93 44.58 4.61
N ALA A 139 -79.76 45.19 4.43
CA ALA A 139 -78.58 44.88 5.23
C ALA A 139 -78.75 45.25 6.71
N MET A 140 -79.40 46.38 7.02
CA MET A 140 -79.77 46.75 8.39
C MET A 140 -80.77 45.75 9.01
N GLY A 141 -81.75 45.30 8.23
CA GLY A 141 -82.70 44.26 8.66
C GLY A 141 -82.00 42.98 9.05
N PHE A 142 -81.07 42.51 8.21
CA PHE A 142 -80.23 41.35 8.48
C PHE A 142 -79.44 41.50 9.79
N LEU A 143 -78.75 42.63 9.98
CA LEU A 143 -77.97 42.90 11.20
C LEU A 143 -78.85 42.88 12.46
N LYS A 144 -80.06 43.43 12.37
CA LYS A 144 -81.03 43.47 13.48
C LYS A 144 -81.54 42.07 13.82
N GLU A 145 -81.95 41.29 12.82
CA GLU A 145 -82.47 39.94 12.97
C GLU A 145 -81.44 39.01 13.63
N HIS A 146 -80.19 39.09 13.19
CA HIS A 146 -79.10 38.23 13.64
C HIS A 146 -78.33 38.80 14.85
N ARG A 147 -78.75 39.95 15.38
CA ARG A 147 -78.06 40.70 16.46
C ARG A 147 -76.56 40.88 16.17
N ALA A 148 -76.20 41.07 14.90
CA ALA A 148 -74.82 41.06 14.42
C ALA A 148 -74.10 42.42 14.58
N GLY A 149 -74.65 43.33 15.40
CA GLY A 149 -74.07 44.63 15.71
C GLY A 149 -74.60 45.78 14.84
N ARG A 150 -73.81 46.85 14.73
CA ARG A 150 -74.17 48.09 14.02
C ARG A 150 -73.13 48.40 12.95
N ALA A 151 -73.61 48.81 11.78
CA ALA A 151 -72.78 49.31 10.68
C ALA A 151 -73.45 50.54 10.05
N THR A 152 -72.64 51.39 9.43
CA THR A 152 -73.11 52.56 8.67
C THR A 152 -73.10 52.21 7.19
N PHE A 153 -74.18 52.52 6.49
CA PHE A 153 -74.35 52.27 5.06
C PHE A 153 -74.37 53.59 4.29
N LEU A 154 -73.77 53.60 3.11
CA LEU A 154 -73.59 54.77 2.26
C LEU A 154 -74.25 54.52 0.89
N PRO A 155 -75.54 54.86 0.71
CA PRO A 155 -76.23 54.73 -0.57
C PRO A 155 -75.69 55.72 -1.60
N ILE A 156 -75.24 55.22 -2.75
CA ILE A 156 -74.72 56.04 -3.86
C ILE A 156 -75.79 57.02 -4.37
N THR A 157 -77.05 56.61 -4.40
CA THR A 157 -78.19 57.43 -4.84
C THR A 157 -78.45 58.64 -3.94
N ALA A 158 -78.21 58.52 -2.64
CA ALA A 158 -78.64 59.50 -1.65
C ALA A 158 -77.54 60.51 -1.26
N ILE A 159 -76.28 60.07 -1.22
CA ILE A 159 -75.20 60.88 -0.68
C ILE A 159 -74.78 61.94 -1.69
N LYS A 160 -74.65 63.19 -1.20
CA LYS A 160 -74.10 64.31 -1.95
C LYS A 160 -72.92 64.91 -1.21
N GLY A 161 -71.78 64.95 -1.88
CA GLY A 161 -70.54 65.49 -1.34
C GLY A 161 -70.41 66.98 -1.61
N ARG A 162 -69.63 67.66 -0.78
CA ARG A 162 -69.19 69.03 -1.06
C ARG A 162 -67.70 69.11 -0.78
N VAL A 163 -66.98 69.75 -1.70
CA VAL A 163 -65.56 70.02 -1.53
C VAL A 163 -65.40 71.38 -0.88
N LEU A 164 -64.49 71.47 0.09
CA LEU A 164 -64.07 72.71 0.71
C LEU A 164 -63.43 73.59 -0.36
N SER A 165 -63.88 74.84 -0.44
CA SER A 165 -63.31 75.86 -1.29
C SER A 165 -63.18 77.12 -0.46
N GLU A 166 -61.96 77.46 -0.07
CA GLU A 166 -61.65 78.65 0.72
C GLU A 166 -60.56 79.44 -0.02
N GLN A 167 -60.77 80.74 -0.14
CA GLN A 167 -59.91 81.59 -0.95
C GLN A 167 -58.51 81.68 -0.33
N GLY A 168 -57.48 81.35 -1.13
CA GLY A 168 -56.08 81.37 -0.71
C GLY A 168 -55.66 80.21 0.19
N LEU A 169 -56.46 79.12 0.28
CA LEU A 169 -56.08 77.91 1.04
C LEU A 169 -54.86 77.23 0.43
N ASP A 170 -54.85 77.14 -0.91
CA ASP A 170 -53.76 76.51 -1.66
C ASP A 170 -52.42 77.26 -1.51
N ASP A 171 -52.46 78.56 -1.19
CA ASP A 171 -51.28 79.41 -0.95
C ASP A 171 -50.78 79.34 0.50
N GLN A 172 -51.40 78.55 1.37
CA GLN A 172 -50.95 78.46 2.76
C GLN A 172 -49.71 77.58 2.90
N TYR A 173 -48.74 78.09 3.66
CA TYR A 173 -47.56 77.32 4.02
C TYR A 173 -47.96 76.03 4.76
N GLY A 174 -47.39 74.91 4.32
CA GLY A 174 -47.66 73.58 4.87
C GLY A 174 -49.03 73.00 4.51
N PHE A 175 -49.81 73.61 3.60
CA PHE A 175 -50.99 72.96 3.01
C PHE A 175 -50.58 71.94 1.95
N VAL A 176 -51.15 70.73 2.02
CA VAL A 176 -50.84 69.62 1.12
C VAL A 176 -51.88 69.50 0.00
N SER A 177 -53.15 69.30 0.36
CA SER A 177 -54.30 69.18 -0.56
C SER A 177 -55.59 69.02 0.25
N ILE A 178 -56.74 68.99 -0.42
CA ILE A 178 -57.96 68.45 0.17
C ILE A 178 -57.88 66.92 0.20
N ALA A 179 -58.30 66.30 1.31
CA ALA A 179 -58.16 64.86 1.53
C ALA A 179 -58.83 64.01 0.43
N SER A 180 -59.93 64.48 -0.18
CA SER A 180 -60.61 63.78 -1.27
C SER A 180 -59.82 63.72 -2.58
N GLU A 181 -58.77 64.53 -2.73
CA GLU A 181 -57.90 64.58 -3.91
C GLU A 181 -56.67 63.66 -3.77
N LEU A 182 -56.36 63.25 -2.55
CA LEU A 182 -55.22 62.38 -2.23
C LEU A 182 -55.56 60.89 -2.35
N VAL A 183 -56.79 60.57 -2.75
CA VAL A 183 -57.33 59.21 -2.84
C VAL A 183 -57.80 58.91 -4.26
N SER A 184 -57.51 57.70 -4.74
CA SER A 184 -57.96 57.20 -6.04
C SER A 184 -59.16 56.27 -5.85
N TYR A 185 -60.18 56.39 -6.69
CA TYR A 185 -61.43 55.63 -6.59
C TYR A 185 -62.18 55.62 -7.93
N ASP A 186 -63.12 54.69 -8.10
CA ASP A 186 -64.05 54.66 -9.23
C ASP A 186 -65.01 55.87 -9.15
N ASN A 187 -65.18 56.59 -10.27
CA ASN A 187 -65.98 57.82 -10.36
C ASN A 187 -67.41 57.66 -9.81
N LYS A 188 -67.99 56.46 -9.84
CA LYS A 188 -69.32 56.20 -9.24
C LYS A 188 -69.37 56.45 -7.72
N TYR A 189 -68.24 56.44 -7.03
CA TYR A 189 -68.12 56.71 -5.60
C TYR A 189 -67.75 58.18 -5.28
N SER A 190 -67.58 59.04 -6.29
CA SER A 190 -67.10 60.42 -6.13
C SER A 190 -67.87 61.23 -5.08
N GLU A 191 -69.19 61.17 -5.09
CA GLU A 191 -70.03 61.88 -4.12
C GLU A 191 -69.83 61.39 -2.69
N ILE A 192 -69.61 60.09 -2.51
CA ILE A 192 -69.33 59.50 -1.19
C ILE A 192 -67.96 59.95 -0.70
N ILE A 193 -66.94 59.92 -1.56
CA ILE A 193 -65.58 60.33 -1.18
C ILE A 193 -65.52 61.83 -0.88
N ARG A 194 -66.19 62.67 -1.67
CA ARG A 194 -66.34 64.10 -1.38
C ARG A 194 -67.12 64.35 -0.09
N TRP A 195 -68.11 63.54 0.24
CA TRP A 195 -68.84 63.65 1.51
C TRP A 195 -67.96 63.30 2.72
N LEU A 196 -67.15 62.24 2.62
CA LEU A 196 -66.27 61.80 3.69
C LEU A 196 -65.03 62.69 3.88
N LEU A 197 -64.40 63.08 2.78
CA LEU A 197 -63.06 63.69 2.78
C LEU A 197 -63.02 65.10 2.19
N GLY A 198 -64.05 65.53 1.45
CA GLY A 198 -64.04 66.82 0.74
C GLY A 198 -64.01 68.04 1.65
N ARG A 199 -64.36 67.90 2.94
CA ARG A 199 -64.33 68.98 3.93
C ARG A 199 -63.11 68.94 4.87
N THR A 200 -62.12 68.12 4.53
CA THR A 200 -60.91 67.92 5.34
C THR A 200 -59.70 68.38 4.55
N ALA A 201 -58.98 69.37 5.06
CA ALA A 201 -57.68 69.79 4.53
C ALA A 201 -56.57 68.90 5.11
N VAL A 202 -55.54 68.63 4.33
CA VAL A 202 -54.32 67.95 4.80
C VAL A 202 -53.18 68.95 4.88
N ALA A 203 -52.46 68.94 6.00
CA ALA A 203 -51.29 69.77 6.26
C ALA A 203 -50.04 68.91 6.49
N GLU A 204 -48.85 69.49 6.30
CA GLU A 204 -47.59 68.76 6.49
C GLU A 204 -47.39 68.37 7.95
N ASP A 205 -47.52 69.33 8.86
CA ASP A 205 -47.25 69.18 10.30
C ASP A 205 -48.29 69.93 11.16
N ILE A 206 -48.21 69.75 12.48
CA ILE A 206 -49.17 70.32 13.42
C ILE A 206 -49.10 71.85 13.51
N ASP A 207 -47.91 72.44 13.38
CA ASP A 207 -47.74 73.88 13.50
C ASP A 207 -48.36 74.59 12.30
N SER A 208 -48.13 74.05 11.10
CA SER A 208 -48.79 74.42 9.85
C SER A 208 -50.30 74.26 9.96
N ALA A 209 -50.77 73.12 10.49
CA ALA A 209 -52.20 72.90 10.70
C ALA A 209 -52.84 73.92 11.67
N ILE A 210 -52.15 74.29 12.76
CA ILE A 210 -52.60 75.31 13.72
C ILE A 210 -52.66 76.68 13.05
N ALA A 211 -51.64 77.05 12.26
CA ALA A 211 -51.60 78.32 11.56
C ALA A 211 -52.77 78.46 10.57
N ILE A 212 -53.01 77.42 9.75
CA ILE A 212 -54.12 77.37 8.80
C ILE A 212 -55.46 77.43 9.55
N ALA A 213 -55.63 76.63 10.61
CA ALA A 213 -56.86 76.60 11.40
C ALA A 213 -57.20 77.98 12.00
N LYS A 214 -56.21 78.68 12.57
CA LYS A 214 -56.40 80.04 13.12
C LYS A 214 -56.79 81.05 12.04
N LYS A 215 -56.09 81.05 10.90
CA LYS A 215 -56.34 81.98 9.79
C LYS A 215 -57.78 81.88 9.27
N TYR A 216 -58.31 80.66 9.18
CA TYR A 216 -59.67 80.42 8.71
C TYR A 216 -60.70 80.27 9.84
N SER A 217 -60.36 80.68 11.06
CA SER A 217 -61.25 80.68 12.23
C SER A 217 -61.87 79.32 12.55
N TYR A 218 -61.09 78.24 12.40
CA TYR A 218 -61.49 76.86 12.72
C TYR A 218 -62.78 76.40 12.01
N ARG A 219 -63.04 76.88 10.79
CA ARG A 219 -64.27 76.58 10.03
C ARG A 219 -64.32 75.18 9.42
N PHE A 220 -63.19 74.51 9.28
CA PHE A 220 -63.07 73.19 8.67
C PHE A 220 -62.05 72.33 9.40
N ARG A 221 -62.08 71.03 9.09
CA ARG A 221 -61.20 70.04 9.70
C ARG A 221 -59.86 70.00 8.97
N ILE A 222 -58.77 69.89 9.73
CA ILE A 222 -57.40 69.76 9.21
C ILE A 222 -56.76 68.51 9.81
N VAL A 223 -56.06 67.73 8.98
CA VAL A 223 -55.32 66.55 9.41
C VAL A 223 -53.88 66.66 8.94
N THR A 224 -52.91 66.36 9.80
CA THR A 224 -51.49 66.37 9.43
C THR A 224 -51.09 65.07 8.71
N LEU A 225 -49.95 65.07 8.01
CA LEU A 225 -49.41 63.84 7.39
C LEU A 225 -49.20 62.72 8.42
N ASP A 226 -48.81 63.09 9.65
CA ASP A 226 -48.63 62.18 10.78
C ASP A 226 -49.95 61.77 11.48
N GLY A 227 -51.09 62.27 11.00
CA GLY A 227 -52.41 61.86 11.48
C GLY A 227 -52.87 62.55 12.76
N GLN A 228 -52.40 63.75 13.07
CA GLN A 228 -53.00 64.60 14.11
C GLN A 228 -54.18 65.37 13.51
N VAL A 229 -55.20 65.64 14.32
CA VAL A 229 -56.46 66.26 13.85
C VAL A 229 -56.72 67.57 14.57
N ILE A 230 -57.15 68.56 13.80
CA ILE A 230 -57.82 69.77 14.29
C ILE A 230 -59.23 69.76 13.69
N ASN A 231 -60.26 69.60 14.52
CA ASN A 231 -61.63 69.63 14.06
C ASN A 231 -62.14 71.07 13.89
N ALA A 232 -63.21 71.22 13.11
CA ALA A 232 -63.97 72.46 13.10
C ALA A 232 -64.44 72.79 14.53
N GLY A 233 -64.32 74.05 14.94
CA GLY A 233 -64.56 74.47 16.32
C GLY A 233 -63.35 74.31 17.26
N GLY A 234 -62.20 73.86 16.76
CA GLY A 234 -60.91 74.00 17.43
C GLY A 234 -60.50 72.87 18.38
N SER A 235 -61.27 71.78 18.47
CA SER A 235 -60.82 70.60 19.22
C SER A 235 -59.68 69.91 18.49
N MET A 236 -58.65 69.50 19.24
CA MET A 236 -57.46 68.86 18.71
C MET A 236 -57.35 67.43 19.23
N THR A 237 -56.86 66.52 18.40
CA THR A 237 -56.62 65.12 18.74
C THR A 237 -55.26 64.72 18.23
N GLY A 238 -54.42 64.18 19.12
CA GLY A 238 -53.08 63.69 18.81
C GLY A 238 -52.64 62.64 19.84
N GLY A 239 -51.52 61.98 19.57
CA GLY A 239 -50.99 60.88 20.38
C GLY A 239 -50.56 59.69 19.53
N SER A 240 -50.25 58.56 20.18
CA SER A 240 -49.88 57.31 19.51
C SER A 240 -51.04 56.72 18.68
N ARG A 241 -50.72 56.01 17.59
CA ARG A 241 -51.70 55.41 16.65
C ARG A 241 -52.81 54.61 17.35
N VAL A 242 -54.08 54.88 17.01
CA VAL A 242 -55.28 54.19 17.53
C VAL A 242 -55.39 52.77 16.95
N GLN A 243 -55.99 51.82 17.69
CA GLN A 243 -56.09 50.37 17.37
C GLN A 243 -56.73 49.98 16.01
N ASN A 244 -57.37 50.91 15.29
CA ASN A 244 -57.87 50.67 13.92
C ASN A 244 -56.84 51.03 12.83
N ALA A 245 -55.66 51.52 13.23
CA ALA A 245 -54.58 51.91 12.34
C ALA A 245 -53.98 50.67 11.69
N GLY A 246 -54.22 50.50 10.40
CA GLY A 246 -53.67 49.39 9.66
C GLY A 246 -54.48 48.92 8.48
N ILE A 247 -55.77 49.28 8.38
CA ILE A 247 -56.63 48.71 7.32
C ILE A 247 -56.19 49.23 5.95
N LEU A 248 -55.95 50.54 5.82
CA LEU A 248 -55.48 51.13 4.57
C LEU A 248 -53.97 50.90 4.36
N SER A 249 -53.17 50.95 5.43
CA SER A 249 -51.72 50.75 5.29
C SER A 249 -51.32 49.30 5.02
N ARG A 250 -52.17 48.31 5.38
CA ARG A 250 -51.90 46.89 5.09
C ARG A 250 -51.92 46.60 3.59
N GLY A 251 -52.90 47.11 2.85
CA GLY A 251 -52.95 46.95 1.39
C GLY A 251 -51.69 47.51 0.71
N ASN A 252 -51.28 48.72 1.12
CA ASN A 252 -50.05 49.34 0.64
C ASN A 252 -48.79 48.54 1.04
N GLU A 253 -48.74 48.00 2.26
CA GLU A 253 -47.64 47.15 2.72
C GLU A 253 -47.55 45.86 1.87
N ILE A 254 -48.69 45.23 1.56
CA ILE A 254 -48.76 44.06 0.69
C ILE A 254 -48.24 44.40 -0.71
N GLU A 255 -48.71 45.48 -1.33
CA GLU A 255 -48.25 45.89 -2.67
C GLU A 255 -46.75 46.19 -2.71
N ARG A 256 -46.26 46.94 -1.71
CA ARG A 256 -44.83 47.26 -1.57
C ARG A 256 -43.99 46.00 -1.39
N LEU A 257 -44.42 45.08 -0.53
CA LEU A 257 -43.72 43.81 -0.31
C LEU A 257 -43.73 42.94 -1.56
N LYS A 258 -44.85 42.86 -2.28
CA LYS A 258 -44.94 42.15 -3.57
C LYS A 258 -43.99 42.73 -4.62
N GLY A 259 -43.91 44.06 -4.73
CA GLY A 259 -42.95 44.73 -5.62
C GLY A 259 -41.49 44.43 -5.24
N SER A 260 -41.18 44.49 -3.94
CA SER A 260 -39.85 44.13 -3.42
C SER A 260 -39.49 42.67 -3.70
N LEU A 261 -40.42 41.74 -3.43
CA LEU A 261 -40.26 40.31 -3.72
C LEU A 261 -40.05 40.03 -5.20
N ALA A 262 -40.74 40.75 -6.09
CA ALA A 262 -40.52 40.62 -7.53
C ALA A 262 -39.11 41.07 -7.95
N SER A 263 -38.60 42.15 -7.36
CA SER A 263 -37.21 42.58 -7.57
C SER A 263 -36.21 41.55 -7.03
N MET A 264 -36.42 41.06 -5.81
CA MET A 264 -35.58 40.04 -5.19
C MET A 264 -35.57 38.73 -5.98
N GLN A 265 -36.73 38.31 -6.52
CA GLN A 265 -36.84 37.13 -7.38
C GLN A 265 -36.02 37.31 -8.65
N LYS A 266 -36.10 38.47 -9.30
CA LYS A 266 -35.32 38.77 -10.51
C LYS A 266 -33.81 38.77 -10.23
N GLU A 267 -33.39 39.32 -9.09
CA GLU A 267 -31.99 39.25 -8.64
C GLU A 267 -31.54 37.80 -8.41
N LEU A 268 -32.38 37.00 -7.73
CA LEU A 268 -32.11 35.59 -7.48
C LEU A 268 -31.97 34.79 -8.79
N ASP A 269 -32.85 35.03 -9.77
CA ASP A 269 -32.78 34.37 -11.08
C ASP A 269 -31.47 34.73 -11.81
N GLY A 270 -31.01 35.98 -11.70
CA GLY A 270 -29.71 36.41 -12.21
C GLY A 270 -28.55 35.68 -11.52
N MET A 271 -28.56 35.63 -10.18
CA MET A 271 -27.54 34.92 -9.40
C MET A 271 -27.50 33.42 -9.72
N LEU A 272 -28.65 32.77 -9.92
CA LEU A 272 -28.74 31.37 -10.33
C LEU A 272 -28.11 31.13 -11.71
N SER A 273 -28.33 32.05 -12.66
CA SER A 273 -27.69 32.02 -13.98
C SER A 273 -26.16 32.17 -13.86
N ASP A 274 -25.69 33.13 -13.06
CA ASP A 274 -24.26 33.34 -12.83
C ASP A 274 -23.59 32.14 -12.15
N TYR A 275 -24.27 31.55 -11.16
CA TYR A 275 -23.79 30.34 -10.49
C TYR A 275 -23.66 29.17 -11.47
N LYS A 276 -24.63 29.00 -12.39
CA LYS A 276 -24.55 27.94 -13.40
C LYS A 276 -23.31 28.10 -14.28
N LEU A 277 -23.06 29.31 -14.79
CA LEU A 277 -21.87 29.60 -15.61
C LEU A 277 -20.58 29.35 -14.82
N LEU A 278 -20.50 29.83 -13.59
CA LEU A 278 -19.32 29.62 -12.72
C LEU A 278 -19.10 28.13 -12.38
N SER A 279 -20.17 27.37 -12.17
CA SER A 279 -20.10 25.93 -11.91
C SER A 279 -19.64 25.15 -13.14
N GLU A 280 -20.08 25.54 -14.33
CA GLU A 280 -19.60 24.97 -15.60
C GLU A 280 -18.12 25.30 -15.80
N ASP A 281 -17.70 26.54 -15.56
CA ASP A 281 -16.30 26.98 -15.63
C ASP A 281 -15.38 26.25 -14.63
N ALA A 282 -15.88 25.99 -13.42
CA ALA A 282 -15.16 25.21 -12.41
C ALA A 282 -15.05 23.73 -12.82
N SER A 283 -16.11 23.17 -13.40
CA SER A 283 -16.11 21.79 -13.90
C SER A 283 -15.15 21.62 -15.09
N ALA A 284 -15.10 22.59 -15.99
CA ALA A 284 -14.14 22.61 -17.10
C ALA A 284 -12.69 22.67 -16.58
N ALA A 285 -12.40 23.55 -15.61
CA ALA A 285 -11.07 23.63 -15.00
C ALA A 285 -10.69 22.33 -14.27
N LYS A 286 -11.66 21.64 -13.67
CA LYS A 286 -11.43 20.32 -13.05
C LYS A 286 -11.06 19.26 -14.10
N ALA A 287 -11.75 19.26 -15.25
CA ALA A 287 -11.46 18.32 -16.33
C ALA A 287 -10.06 18.57 -16.93
N GLU A 288 -9.63 19.82 -17.06
CA GLU A 288 -8.25 20.18 -17.47
C GLU A 288 -7.22 19.64 -16.48
N LEU A 289 -7.47 19.79 -15.17
CA LEU A 289 -6.61 19.26 -14.11
C LEU A 289 -6.51 17.73 -14.16
N GLU A 290 -7.65 17.04 -14.21
CA GLU A 290 -7.70 15.57 -14.29
C GLU A 290 -7.00 15.04 -15.56
N GLY A 291 -7.10 15.78 -16.68
CA GLY A 291 -6.38 15.48 -17.91
C GLY A 291 -4.86 15.56 -17.72
N ALA A 292 -4.37 16.66 -17.13
CA ALA A 292 -2.95 16.85 -16.86
C ALA A 292 -2.40 15.83 -15.85
N GLU A 293 -3.17 15.46 -14.83
CA GLU A 293 -2.82 14.38 -13.89
C GLU A 293 -2.69 13.03 -14.61
N GLY A 294 -3.57 12.76 -15.58
CA GLY A 294 -3.49 11.58 -16.44
C GLY A 294 -2.22 11.56 -17.30
N ASP A 295 -1.86 12.69 -17.91
CA ASP A 295 -0.62 12.81 -18.69
C ASP A 295 0.63 12.67 -17.82
N LEU A 296 0.61 13.20 -16.59
CA LEU A 296 1.69 13.00 -15.61
C LEU A 296 1.89 11.51 -15.27
N LEU A 297 0.79 10.77 -15.13
CA LEU A 297 0.86 9.34 -14.85
C LEU A 297 1.53 8.59 -16.01
N ARG A 298 1.13 8.88 -17.26
CA ARG A 298 1.75 8.27 -18.45
C ARG A 298 3.23 8.59 -18.54
N ALA A 299 3.61 9.86 -18.34
CA ALA A 299 5.01 10.28 -18.38
C ALA A 299 5.84 9.56 -17.30
N LYS A 300 5.30 9.37 -16.09
CA LYS A 300 5.95 8.59 -15.02
C LYS A 300 6.12 7.11 -15.37
N GLU A 301 5.10 6.49 -15.97
CA GLU A 301 5.21 5.09 -16.42
C GLU A 301 6.29 4.93 -17.50
N GLU A 302 6.34 5.86 -18.45
CA GLU A 302 7.36 5.88 -19.49
C GLU A 302 8.77 6.12 -18.93
N ASN A 303 8.88 7.01 -17.93
CA ASN A 303 10.13 7.24 -17.20
C ASN A 303 10.67 5.96 -16.55
N ILE A 304 9.84 5.23 -15.82
CA ILE A 304 10.22 3.95 -15.20
C ILE A 304 10.67 2.94 -16.26
N ARG A 305 9.98 2.90 -17.42
CA ARG A 305 10.38 2.02 -18.54
C ARG A 305 11.76 2.38 -19.05
N ARG A 306 12.05 3.67 -19.28
CA ARG A 306 13.36 4.14 -19.77
C ARG A 306 14.48 3.95 -18.74
N GLU A 307 14.22 4.18 -17.46
CA GLU A 307 15.17 3.85 -16.38
C GLU A 307 15.57 2.37 -16.41
N GLY A 308 14.59 1.48 -16.64
CA GLY A 308 14.83 0.04 -16.80
C GLY A 308 15.70 -0.29 -18.01
N GLU A 309 15.42 0.32 -19.17
CA GLU A 309 16.21 0.15 -20.39
C GLU A 309 17.65 0.64 -20.22
N LEU A 310 17.83 1.82 -19.62
CA LEU A 310 19.14 2.39 -19.31
C LEU A 310 19.94 1.48 -18.37
N LYS A 311 19.30 0.97 -17.32
CA LYS A 311 19.92 0.06 -16.37
C LYS A 311 20.41 -1.22 -17.05
N LEU A 312 19.58 -1.86 -17.88
CA LEU A 312 19.96 -3.05 -18.63
C LEU A 312 21.12 -2.78 -19.60
N ALA A 313 21.10 -1.65 -20.31
CA ALA A 313 22.19 -1.24 -21.19
C ALA A 313 23.49 -0.99 -20.42
N SER A 314 23.40 -0.33 -19.26
CA SER A 314 24.54 -0.05 -18.38
C SER A 314 25.14 -1.32 -17.77
N ASP A 315 24.32 -2.26 -17.30
CA ASP A 315 24.77 -3.54 -16.75
C ASP A 315 25.46 -4.39 -17.83
N LYS A 316 24.92 -4.37 -19.05
CA LYS A 316 25.53 -5.08 -20.19
C LYS A 316 26.84 -4.44 -20.62
N LEU A 317 26.92 -3.11 -20.65
CA LEU A 317 28.15 -2.39 -20.94
C LEU A 317 29.22 -2.68 -19.87
N SER A 318 28.83 -2.67 -18.60
CA SER A 318 29.70 -2.99 -17.46
C SER A 318 30.29 -4.39 -17.58
N SER A 319 29.46 -5.42 -17.77
CA SER A 319 29.93 -6.81 -17.92
C SER A 319 30.82 -7.03 -19.15
N VAL A 320 30.51 -6.40 -20.28
CA VAL A 320 31.38 -6.45 -21.47
C VAL A 320 32.71 -5.74 -21.20
N SER A 321 32.68 -4.58 -20.53
CA SER A 321 33.90 -3.83 -20.22
C SER A 321 34.83 -4.57 -19.25
N SER A 322 34.27 -5.27 -18.26
CA SER A 322 35.06 -6.11 -17.35
C SER A 322 35.66 -7.31 -18.08
N GLY A 323 34.88 -7.99 -18.93
CA GLY A 323 35.38 -9.10 -19.74
C GLY A 323 36.48 -8.67 -20.73
N VAL A 324 36.35 -7.50 -21.36
CA VAL A 324 37.40 -6.93 -22.20
C VAL A 324 38.68 -6.66 -21.40
N LYS A 325 38.55 -6.13 -20.18
CA LYS A 325 39.70 -5.89 -19.29
C LYS A 325 40.41 -7.19 -18.93
N GLU A 326 39.68 -8.22 -18.52
CA GLU A 326 40.23 -9.55 -18.19
C GLU A 326 40.97 -10.16 -19.38
N LEU A 327 40.39 -10.11 -20.58
CA LEU A 327 41.02 -10.62 -21.80
C LEU A 327 42.28 -9.84 -22.18
N LEU A 328 42.32 -8.53 -21.94
CA LEU A 328 43.53 -7.71 -22.17
C LEU A 328 44.64 -8.08 -21.19
N GLU A 329 44.32 -8.27 -19.91
CA GLU A 329 45.26 -8.74 -18.90
C GLU A 329 45.79 -10.15 -19.24
N GLU A 330 44.89 -11.08 -19.63
CA GLU A 330 45.27 -12.42 -20.07
C GLU A 330 46.20 -12.37 -21.30
N LYS A 331 45.86 -11.56 -22.30
CA LYS A 331 46.70 -11.34 -23.48
C LYS A 331 48.11 -10.88 -23.09
N GLU A 332 48.24 -9.89 -22.20
CA GLU A 332 49.55 -9.39 -21.75
C GLU A 332 50.36 -10.49 -21.04
N THR A 333 49.71 -11.32 -20.22
CA THR A 333 50.38 -12.45 -19.56
C THR A 333 50.85 -13.52 -20.55
N LEU A 334 50.05 -13.82 -21.57
CA LEU A 334 50.41 -14.76 -22.63
C LEU A 334 51.56 -14.22 -23.48
N GLU A 335 51.56 -12.94 -23.83
CA GLU A 335 52.66 -12.29 -24.55
C GLU A 335 53.99 -12.41 -23.78
N LYS A 336 54.01 -12.11 -22.48
CA LYS A 336 55.19 -12.30 -21.62
C LYS A 336 55.65 -13.76 -21.56
N ARG A 337 54.72 -14.71 -21.56
CA ARG A 337 55.02 -16.14 -21.53
C ARG A 337 55.59 -16.65 -22.85
N ILE A 338 55.07 -16.16 -23.98
CA ILE A 338 55.62 -16.42 -25.32
C ILE A 338 57.06 -15.92 -25.39
N GLU A 339 57.31 -14.69 -24.93
CA GLU A 339 58.65 -14.11 -24.90
C GLU A 339 59.63 -14.95 -24.07
N SER A 340 59.24 -15.34 -22.85
CA SER A 340 60.07 -16.21 -22.00
C SER A 340 60.34 -17.61 -22.59
N VAL A 341 59.35 -18.24 -23.22
CA VAL A 341 59.55 -19.55 -23.87
C VAL A 341 60.45 -19.41 -25.11
N SER A 342 60.28 -18.33 -25.88
CA SER A 342 61.11 -18.07 -27.06
C SER A 342 62.58 -17.86 -26.69
N SER A 343 62.88 -17.09 -25.64
CA SER A 343 64.26 -16.89 -25.17
C SER A 343 64.86 -18.20 -24.62
N GLY A 344 64.06 -19.02 -23.93
CA GLY A 344 64.50 -20.35 -23.47
C GLY A 344 64.82 -21.30 -24.62
N ALA A 345 64.02 -21.27 -25.70
CA ALA A 345 64.27 -22.05 -26.91
C ALA A 345 65.55 -21.61 -27.64
N GLU A 346 65.81 -20.31 -27.74
CA GLU A 346 67.05 -19.78 -28.31
C GLU A 346 68.28 -20.19 -27.49
N ALA A 347 68.21 -20.10 -26.15
CA ALA A 347 69.29 -20.54 -25.27
C ALA A 347 69.59 -22.03 -25.42
N ALA A 348 68.56 -22.88 -25.45
CA ALA A 348 68.73 -24.32 -25.68
C ALA A 348 69.33 -24.63 -27.07
N ARG A 349 68.96 -23.86 -28.09
CA ARG A 349 69.52 -23.99 -29.44
C ARG A 349 71.00 -23.63 -29.48
N SER A 350 71.39 -22.55 -28.80
CA SER A 350 72.80 -22.17 -28.63
C SER A 350 73.61 -23.25 -27.93
N GLN A 351 73.07 -23.86 -26.86
CA GLN A 351 73.73 -24.97 -26.16
C GLN A 351 73.90 -26.21 -27.05
N ILE A 352 72.91 -26.51 -27.89
CA ILE A 352 73.01 -27.60 -28.87
C ILE A 352 74.15 -27.33 -29.86
N ASP A 353 74.30 -26.10 -30.34
CA ASP A 353 75.33 -25.75 -31.31
C ASP A 353 76.74 -25.74 -30.68
N GLU A 354 76.89 -25.27 -29.43
CA GLU A 354 78.15 -25.40 -28.66
C GLU A 354 78.54 -26.87 -28.43
N LEU A 355 77.57 -27.73 -28.11
CA LEU A 355 77.79 -29.16 -27.91
C LEU A 355 78.20 -29.87 -29.21
N LYS A 356 77.66 -29.45 -30.36
CA LYS A 356 78.10 -29.97 -31.66
C LYS A 356 79.53 -29.56 -31.98
N GLU A 357 79.91 -28.32 -31.70
CA GLU A 357 81.26 -27.83 -31.96
C GLU A 357 82.30 -28.52 -31.06
N THR A 358 81.96 -28.77 -29.80
CA THR A 358 82.81 -29.57 -28.90
C THR A 358 82.93 -31.02 -29.34
N LEU A 359 81.85 -31.62 -29.86
CA LEU A 359 81.88 -32.96 -30.46
C LEU A 359 82.86 -33.01 -31.64
N GLU A 360 82.74 -32.06 -32.58
CA GLU A 360 83.60 -31.99 -33.78
C GLU A 360 85.08 -31.76 -33.42
N ASN A 361 85.37 -30.94 -32.41
CA ASN A 361 86.72 -30.73 -31.92
C ASN A 361 87.32 -31.99 -31.26
N LYS A 362 86.50 -32.77 -30.53
CA LYS A 362 86.94 -34.04 -29.95
C LYS A 362 87.17 -35.11 -31.00
N GLU A 363 86.40 -35.12 -32.09
CA GLU A 363 86.65 -35.98 -33.26
C GLU A 363 87.98 -35.60 -33.95
N LYS A 364 88.29 -34.31 -34.11
CA LYS A 364 89.57 -33.84 -34.68
C LYS A 364 90.79 -34.14 -33.80
N GLU A 365 90.68 -34.04 -32.47
CA GLU A 365 91.74 -34.47 -31.55
C GLU A 365 92.03 -35.98 -31.69
N LEU A 366 90.97 -36.79 -31.86
CA LEU A 366 91.07 -38.24 -32.10
C LEU A 366 91.81 -38.55 -33.41
N GLU A 367 91.58 -37.75 -34.45
CA GLU A 367 92.23 -37.86 -35.77
C GLU A 367 93.73 -37.53 -35.73
N SER A 368 94.15 -36.61 -34.84
CA SER A 368 95.57 -36.20 -34.73
C SER A 368 96.45 -37.21 -33.97
N ILE A 369 95.84 -38.01 -33.08
CA ILE A 369 96.54 -39.02 -32.28
C ILE A 369 96.85 -40.30 -33.09
N THR A 370 96.28 -40.43 -34.30
CA THR A 370 96.42 -41.60 -35.18
C THR A 370 97.68 -41.63 -36.08
N GLY A 371 98.61 -40.67 -35.94
CA GLY A 371 99.74 -40.49 -36.86
C GLY A 371 100.99 -41.38 -36.70
N ASP A 372 101.23 -42.04 -35.55
CA ASP A 372 102.42 -42.90 -35.33
C ASP A 372 102.03 -44.38 -35.19
N SER A 373 101.94 -45.05 -36.34
CA SER A 373 101.05 -46.21 -36.59
C SER A 373 101.63 -47.61 -36.31
N LYS A 374 102.87 -47.82 -35.83
CA LYS A 374 103.41 -49.19 -35.61
C LYS A 374 103.52 -49.67 -34.16
N THR A 375 103.48 -48.80 -33.16
CA THR A 375 103.41 -49.19 -31.74
C THR A 375 101.98 -49.14 -31.19
N LEU A 376 101.13 -48.27 -31.75
CA LEU A 376 99.72 -48.15 -31.39
C LEU A 376 98.80 -49.19 -32.03
N GLN A 377 99.14 -49.79 -33.17
CA GLN A 377 98.35 -50.90 -33.76
C GLN A 377 98.23 -52.07 -32.78
N LYS A 378 99.31 -52.36 -32.03
CA LYS A 378 99.33 -53.41 -31.01
C LYS A 378 98.48 -53.04 -29.80
N ASN A 379 98.51 -51.77 -29.36
CA ASN A 379 97.66 -51.30 -28.26
C ASN A 379 96.19 -51.11 -28.68
N ARG A 380 95.92 -50.81 -29.95
CA ARG A 380 94.57 -50.63 -30.49
C ARG A 380 93.88 -51.97 -30.72
N GLU A 381 94.60 -53.00 -31.17
CA GLU A 381 94.06 -54.37 -31.19
C GLU A 381 93.82 -54.90 -29.77
N ASP A 382 94.71 -54.60 -28.82
CA ASP A 382 94.58 -55.06 -27.42
C ASP A 382 93.47 -54.29 -26.66
N VAL A 383 93.31 -52.99 -26.90
CA VAL A 383 92.24 -52.16 -26.31
C VAL A 383 90.91 -52.36 -27.04
N ALA A 384 90.89 -52.60 -28.35
CA ALA A 384 89.66 -52.98 -29.05
C ALA A 384 89.19 -54.38 -28.64
N SER A 385 90.12 -55.33 -28.44
CA SER A 385 89.82 -56.66 -27.87
C SER A 385 89.28 -56.53 -26.45
N LYS A 386 89.95 -55.77 -25.57
CA LYS A 386 89.49 -55.52 -24.20
C LYS A 386 88.19 -54.73 -24.15
N ALA A 387 87.95 -53.77 -25.04
CA ALA A 387 86.71 -53.00 -25.08
C ALA A 387 85.55 -53.80 -25.66
N ALA A 388 85.80 -54.70 -26.62
CA ALA A 388 84.81 -55.65 -27.11
C ALA A 388 84.50 -56.73 -26.05
N GLU A 389 85.52 -57.24 -25.35
CA GLU A 389 85.37 -58.16 -24.22
C GLU A 389 84.62 -57.48 -23.07
N ILE A 390 84.93 -56.23 -22.74
CA ILE A 390 84.23 -55.45 -21.71
C ILE A 390 82.80 -55.11 -22.16
N ARG A 391 82.53 -54.78 -23.43
CA ARG A 391 81.15 -54.57 -23.91
C ARG A 391 80.33 -55.86 -23.91
N LEU A 392 80.92 -56.98 -24.33
CA LEU A 392 80.30 -58.30 -24.21
C LEU A 392 80.11 -58.69 -22.75
N ARG A 393 81.05 -58.37 -21.85
CA ARG A 393 80.93 -58.59 -20.40
C ARG A 393 79.90 -57.67 -19.77
N ILE A 394 79.75 -56.43 -20.23
CA ILE A 394 78.71 -55.50 -19.75
C ILE A 394 77.34 -55.98 -20.21
N VAL A 395 77.18 -56.39 -21.47
CA VAL A 395 75.91 -56.93 -21.97
C VAL A 395 75.62 -58.31 -21.35
N SER A 396 76.62 -59.16 -21.13
CA SER A 396 76.44 -60.43 -20.40
C SER A 396 76.12 -60.17 -18.95
N LEU A 397 76.83 -59.27 -18.26
CA LEU A 397 76.55 -58.92 -16.87
C LEU A 397 75.24 -58.15 -16.73
N GLN A 398 74.80 -57.38 -17.72
CA GLN A 398 73.47 -56.76 -17.73
C GLN A 398 72.40 -57.83 -17.91
N LYS A 399 72.60 -58.81 -18.80
CA LYS A 399 71.72 -59.99 -18.89
C LYS A 399 71.78 -60.88 -17.66
N ASP A 400 72.94 -61.04 -17.03
CA ASP A 400 73.12 -61.82 -15.80
C ASP A 400 72.52 -61.05 -14.62
N VAL A 401 72.61 -59.73 -14.58
CA VAL A 401 71.94 -58.88 -13.58
C VAL A 401 70.44 -58.96 -13.79
N GLU A 402 69.94 -58.81 -15.00
CA GLU A 402 68.51 -58.92 -15.32
C GLU A 402 67.99 -60.34 -14.98
N ALA A 403 68.70 -61.39 -15.41
CA ALA A 403 68.38 -62.79 -15.09
C ALA A 403 68.48 -63.07 -13.59
N ASN A 404 69.50 -62.57 -12.89
CA ASN A 404 69.61 -62.73 -11.43
C ASN A 404 68.59 -61.87 -10.69
N THR A 405 68.14 -60.74 -11.23
CA THR A 405 67.10 -59.90 -10.62
C THR A 405 65.73 -60.56 -10.78
N ASP A 406 65.48 -61.17 -11.94
CA ASP A 406 64.33 -62.04 -12.23
C ASP A 406 64.38 -63.33 -11.39
N GLU A 407 65.55 -63.92 -11.21
CA GLU A 407 65.76 -65.08 -10.34
C GLU A 407 65.59 -64.70 -8.86
N ILE A 408 66.04 -63.52 -8.43
CA ILE A 408 65.83 -62.99 -7.08
C ILE A 408 64.34 -62.69 -6.85
N THR A 409 63.61 -62.16 -7.83
CA THR A 409 62.16 -61.97 -7.70
C THR A 409 61.40 -63.29 -7.71
N ARG A 410 61.78 -64.26 -8.57
CA ARG A 410 61.25 -65.63 -8.51
C ARG A 410 61.56 -66.32 -7.19
N LEU A 411 62.79 -66.20 -6.67
CA LEU A 411 63.22 -66.77 -5.39
C LEU A 411 62.58 -66.05 -4.20
N LYS A 412 62.33 -64.73 -4.28
CA LYS A 412 61.53 -64.02 -3.27
C LYS A 412 60.10 -64.53 -3.26
N ASN A 413 59.44 -64.60 -4.42
CA ASN A 413 58.06 -65.09 -4.53
C ASN A 413 57.96 -66.57 -4.11
N ARG A 414 58.97 -67.38 -4.45
CA ARG A 414 59.08 -68.78 -4.04
C ARG A 414 59.44 -68.92 -2.56
N LYS A 415 60.18 -67.98 -1.96
CA LYS A 415 60.41 -67.90 -0.51
C LYS A 415 59.12 -67.51 0.22
N THR A 416 58.32 -66.58 -0.29
CA THR A 416 57.01 -66.26 0.28
C THR A 416 56.08 -67.47 0.18
N GLY A 417 56.02 -68.12 -0.98
CA GLY A 417 55.25 -69.36 -1.15
C GLY A 417 55.76 -70.53 -0.30
N HIS A 418 57.07 -70.66 -0.07
CA HIS A 418 57.63 -71.64 0.85
C HIS A 418 57.42 -71.27 2.32
N LEU A 419 57.31 -69.99 2.68
CA LEU A 419 56.92 -69.54 4.02
C LEU A 419 55.45 -69.84 4.31
N ASP A 420 54.58 -69.63 3.31
CA ASP A 420 53.17 -70.01 3.40
C ASP A 420 53.01 -71.54 3.48
N ARG A 421 53.82 -72.29 2.70
CA ARG A 421 53.88 -73.76 2.78
C ARG A 421 54.51 -74.26 4.07
N LEU A 422 55.48 -73.55 4.64
CA LEU A 422 56.05 -73.83 5.97
C LEU A 422 55.02 -73.61 7.06
N SER A 423 54.15 -72.60 6.93
CA SER A 423 53.04 -72.41 7.86
C SER A 423 51.98 -73.51 7.76
N GLU A 424 51.72 -74.05 6.56
CA GLU A 424 50.87 -75.25 6.38
C GLU A 424 51.56 -76.50 6.96
N LEU A 425 52.84 -76.71 6.65
CA LEU A 425 53.64 -77.85 7.13
C LEU A 425 53.86 -77.81 8.65
N ASP A 426 54.02 -76.65 9.28
CA ASP A 426 54.07 -76.52 10.75
C ASP A 426 52.72 -76.87 11.40
N GLY A 427 51.61 -76.64 10.67
CA GLY A 427 50.28 -77.13 11.06
C GLY A 427 50.19 -78.66 10.99
N GLU A 428 50.66 -79.26 9.89
CA GLU A 428 50.70 -80.72 9.69
C GLU A 428 51.70 -81.41 10.65
N ILE A 429 52.84 -80.77 10.96
CA ILE A 429 53.85 -81.28 11.90
C ILE A 429 53.28 -81.32 13.32
N ARG A 430 52.49 -80.32 13.74
CA ARG A 430 51.82 -80.38 15.06
C ARG A 430 50.83 -81.54 15.17
N GLU A 431 50.07 -81.83 14.11
CA GLU A 431 49.20 -83.01 14.06
C GLU A 431 50.01 -84.33 14.10
N ILE A 432 51.18 -84.36 13.45
CA ILE A 432 52.07 -85.54 13.46
C ILE A 432 52.79 -85.69 14.81
N GLU A 433 53.20 -84.60 15.47
CA GLU A 433 53.82 -84.63 16.79
C GLU A 433 52.86 -85.12 17.88
N GLU A 434 51.58 -84.69 17.85
CA GLU A 434 50.55 -85.26 18.73
C GLU A 434 50.39 -86.77 18.51
N LYS A 435 50.35 -87.23 17.25
CA LYS A 435 50.33 -88.67 16.93
C LYS A 435 51.62 -89.41 17.33
N ASN A 436 52.77 -88.73 17.31
CA ASN A 436 54.05 -89.32 17.68
C ASN A 436 54.20 -89.44 19.20
N ASP A 437 53.67 -88.50 19.96
CA ASP A 437 53.61 -88.59 21.42
C ASP A 437 52.63 -89.70 21.87
N GLU A 438 51.50 -89.90 21.17
CA GLU A 438 50.66 -91.08 21.34
C GLU A 438 51.43 -92.40 21.09
N LEU A 439 52.24 -92.45 20.02
CA LEU A 439 53.08 -93.61 19.68
C LEU A 439 54.25 -93.81 20.66
N ARG A 440 54.83 -92.73 21.22
CA ARG A 440 55.89 -92.81 22.24
C ARG A 440 55.35 -93.32 23.56
N ALA A 441 54.17 -92.89 23.99
CA ALA A 441 53.50 -93.45 25.15
C ALA A 441 53.23 -94.96 24.97
N LEU A 442 52.87 -95.37 23.74
CA LEU A 442 52.72 -96.79 23.39
C LEU A 442 54.06 -97.56 23.45
N THR A 443 55.14 -96.93 23.02
CA THR A 443 56.50 -97.52 23.00
C THR A 443 57.08 -97.65 24.42
N GLU A 444 56.88 -96.65 25.29
CA GLU A 444 57.26 -96.73 26.71
C GLU A 444 56.52 -97.87 27.42
N ARG A 445 55.24 -98.08 27.09
CA ARG A 445 54.45 -99.21 27.59
C ARG A 445 55.05 -100.56 27.16
N LEU A 446 55.44 -100.70 25.89
CA LEU A 446 56.08 -101.91 25.37
C LEU A 446 57.49 -102.14 25.96
N SER A 447 58.25 -101.08 26.22
CA SER A 447 59.57 -101.15 26.90
C SER A 447 59.45 -101.54 28.37
N ALA A 448 58.39 -101.09 29.07
CA ALA A 448 58.08 -101.54 30.42
C ALA A 448 57.77 -103.05 30.44
N ASP A 449 57.01 -103.54 29.45
CA ASP A 449 56.74 -104.97 29.26
C ASP A 449 58.02 -105.77 28.96
N GLU A 450 58.94 -105.23 28.14
CA GLU A 450 60.24 -105.86 27.87
C GLU A 450 61.11 -105.96 29.12
N LYS A 451 61.13 -104.93 29.97
CA LYS A 451 61.83 -104.96 31.27
C LYS A 451 61.23 -105.98 32.24
N ALA A 452 59.91 -106.10 32.28
CA ALA A 452 59.23 -107.12 33.09
C ALA A 452 59.60 -108.55 32.63
N LEU A 453 59.70 -108.77 31.32
CA LEU A 453 60.15 -110.04 30.74
C LEU A 453 61.62 -110.35 31.06
N LYS A 454 62.52 -109.35 31.03
CA LYS A 454 63.93 -109.52 31.42
C LYS A 454 64.11 -109.78 32.92
N ALA A 455 63.30 -109.16 33.78
CA ALA A 455 63.30 -109.45 35.21
C ALA A 455 62.86 -110.91 35.48
N ASN A 456 61.78 -111.37 34.83
CA ASN A 456 61.36 -112.78 34.89
C ASN A 456 62.45 -113.74 34.39
N HIS A 457 63.23 -113.35 33.38
CA HIS A 457 64.34 -114.16 32.90
C HIS A 457 65.51 -114.22 33.91
N GLY A 458 65.81 -113.10 34.58
CA GLY A 458 66.80 -113.05 35.65
C GLY A 458 66.41 -113.88 36.88
N ASP A 459 65.14 -113.82 37.29
CA ASP A 459 64.61 -114.63 38.39
C ASP A 459 64.64 -116.13 38.09
N ALA A 460 64.31 -116.52 36.85
CA ALA A 460 64.44 -117.90 36.39
C ALA A 460 65.91 -118.38 36.39
N GLN A 461 66.86 -117.50 36.03
CA GLN A 461 68.30 -117.80 36.06
C GLN A 461 68.81 -118.00 37.49
N ASN A 462 68.30 -117.22 38.45
CA ASN A 462 68.65 -117.36 39.86
C ASN A 462 68.09 -118.65 40.45
N GLN A 463 66.85 -119.04 40.10
CA GLN A 463 66.30 -120.35 40.47
C GLN A 463 67.13 -121.52 39.93
N ILE A 464 67.66 -121.40 38.70
CA ILE A 464 68.55 -122.41 38.12
C ILE A 464 69.86 -122.52 38.94
N ASN A 465 70.45 -121.41 39.35
CA ASN A 465 71.67 -121.41 40.16
C ASN A 465 71.44 -121.96 41.57
N GLU A 466 70.28 -121.70 42.16
CA GLU A 466 69.91 -122.24 43.48
C GLU A 466 69.68 -123.76 43.42
N LEU A 467 69.08 -124.27 42.35
CA LEU A 467 68.97 -125.72 42.07
C LEU A 467 70.34 -126.38 41.86
N ILE A 468 71.32 -125.69 41.27
CA ILE A 468 72.70 -126.17 41.14
C ILE A 468 73.37 -126.25 42.52
N SER A 469 73.16 -125.25 43.38
CA SER A 469 73.70 -125.29 44.74
C SER A 469 73.07 -126.42 45.58
N GLN A 470 71.77 -126.68 45.42
CA GLN A 470 71.11 -127.82 46.08
C GLN A 470 71.64 -129.17 45.58
N ARG A 471 71.97 -129.28 44.29
CA ARG A 471 72.64 -130.46 43.73
C ARG A 471 73.99 -130.71 44.39
N ASP A 472 74.81 -129.67 44.56
CA ASP A 472 76.15 -129.79 45.13
C ASP A 472 76.11 -130.16 46.62
N GLU A 473 75.11 -129.66 47.35
CA GLU A 473 74.86 -130.03 48.74
C GLU A 473 74.45 -131.51 48.86
N LEU A 474 73.58 -132.00 47.98
CA LEU A 474 73.18 -133.40 47.91
C LEU A 474 74.34 -134.33 47.49
N GLU A 475 75.24 -133.85 46.64
CA GLU A 475 76.44 -134.58 46.23
C GLU A 475 77.46 -134.70 47.38
N LYS A 476 77.53 -133.66 48.23
CA LYS A 476 78.24 -133.71 49.51
C LYS A 476 77.64 -134.73 50.47
N GLN A 477 76.32 -134.73 50.63
CA GLN A 477 75.62 -135.72 51.47
C GLN A 477 75.84 -137.15 50.97
N ALA A 478 75.88 -137.36 49.65
CA ALA A 478 76.20 -138.65 49.06
C ALA A 478 77.65 -139.11 49.36
N ASN A 479 78.59 -138.17 49.43
CA ASN A 479 79.97 -138.48 49.81
C ASN A 479 80.13 -138.73 51.32
N ASP A 480 79.43 -137.99 52.17
CA ASP A 480 79.43 -138.23 53.63
C ASP A 480 78.79 -139.57 53.99
N LEU A 481 77.74 -139.99 53.27
CA LEU A 481 77.15 -141.33 53.39
C LEU A 481 78.15 -142.43 53.00
N ARG A 482 78.97 -142.21 51.96
CA ARG A 482 80.03 -143.16 51.56
C ARG A 482 81.16 -143.23 52.58
N LEU A 483 81.49 -142.12 53.23
CA LEU A 483 82.45 -142.05 54.33
C LEU A 483 81.91 -142.77 55.57
N HIS A 484 80.63 -142.59 55.89
CA HIS A 484 79.98 -143.29 57.00
C HIS A 484 79.90 -144.80 56.78
N GLU A 485 79.68 -145.27 55.55
CA GLU A 485 79.60 -146.72 55.35
C GLU A 485 80.97 -147.40 55.27
N ARG A 486 81.98 -146.71 54.73
CA ARG A 486 83.38 -147.16 54.92
C ARG A 486 83.74 -147.26 56.40
N ALA A 487 83.29 -146.32 57.23
CA ALA A 487 83.46 -146.43 58.68
C ALA A 487 82.71 -147.62 59.30
N LYS A 488 81.52 -148.00 58.78
CA LYS A 488 80.82 -149.25 59.14
C LYS A 488 81.56 -150.51 58.69
N SER A 489 82.23 -150.47 57.55
CA SER A 489 83.10 -151.55 57.06
C SER A 489 84.32 -151.71 57.97
N GLU A 490 84.91 -150.60 58.41
CA GLU A 490 86.00 -150.59 59.39
C GLU A 490 85.53 -151.00 60.79
N GLU A 491 84.28 -150.72 61.18
CA GLU A 491 83.70 -151.19 62.44
C GLU A 491 83.48 -152.71 62.42
N ARG A 492 83.20 -153.29 61.25
CA ARG A 492 83.08 -154.74 61.10
C ARG A 492 84.45 -155.44 61.08
N GLU A 493 85.47 -154.81 60.50
CA GLU A 493 86.87 -155.26 60.64
C GLU A 493 87.42 -155.04 62.04
N ARG A 494 86.98 -153.99 62.75
CA ARG A 494 87.26 -153.78 64.19
C ARG A 494 86.44 -154.67 65.12
N LEU A 495 85.39 -155.31 64.60
CA LEU A 495 84.83 -156.55 65.13
C LEU A 495 85.65 -157.80 64.76
N SER A 496 86.91 -157.62 64.36
CA SER A 496 87.99 -158.09 65.24
C SER A 496 87.49 -158.32 66.67
N GLY A 497 87.84 -159.45 67.24
CA GLY A 497 87.99 -159.48 68.69
C GLY A 497 87.89 -160.86 69.26
N ASP A 498 86.70 -161.47 69.18
CA ASP A 498 86.29 -162.38 70.26
C ASP A 498 85.94 -163.84 69.86
N ILE A 499 86.07 -164.30 68.60
CA ILE A 499 85.76 -165.72 68.22
C ILE A 499 86.81 -166.35 67.28
N ALA A 500 88.09 -166.14 67.57
CA ALA A 500 89.01 -167.27 67.48
C ALA A 500 88.63 -168.28 68.58
#